data_AF-A0A7S4A594-F1
#
_entry.id   AF-A0A7S4A594-F1
#
_cell.length_a   1.000
_cell.length_b   1.000
_cell.length_c   1.000
_cell.angle_alpha   90.00
_cell.angle_beta   90.00
_cell.angle_gamma   90.00
#
_symmetry.space_group_name_H-M   'P 1'
#
loop_
_entity.id
_entity.type
_entity.pdbx_description
1 polymer ?
#
loop_
_entity_poly.entity_id
_entity_poly.type
_entity_poly.pdbx_seq_one_letter_code
_entity_poly.pdbx_strand_id
1 'polypeptide(L)'
;TPLGRRRCFAAITPAEASYLCNRGISVDHDSTANARERKARAANAAGEATMVFYFTCEYKDPGGEPYIVYMGADKYENEGLIEWGQTRDVWFHVDGLSSAHVYLRLPLAAAQDAGVRCGDLLDRIPDPVVEEMCQLVKANSIEGCKRASVMVVWTPWANLHKDETCMQAGAVGFHDSKLRRLRRIDKDKSIVKKLEKTRREAHPDLQQERLQYERDAIRWRKNRDKANRDSKNAREKAERDAARREIEERHAARDAFLAGANAPPPPPDPFLVDALEDA
;
A
#
# COMPACT_ATOMS: atom_id res chain seq x y z
N THR A 1 -22.38 27.43 -67.40
CA THR A 1 -22.40 26.79 -66.06
C THR A 1 -21.34 25.72 -66.01
N PRO A 2 -20.20 25.96 -65.32
CA PRO A 2 -19.30 24.85 -64.99
C PRO A 2 -18.75 24.86 -63.55
N LEU A 3 -18.70 23.64 -63.00
CA LEU A 3 -17.58 23.01 -62.29
C LEU A 3 -16.99 23.69 -61.05
N GLY A 4 -17.31 23.09 -59.88
CA GLY A 4 -16.60 23.30 -58.62
C GLY A 4 -15.12 22.94 -58.72
N ARG A 5 -14.27 23.87 -58.27
CA ARG A 5 -12.84 23.64 -58.03
C ARG A 5 -12.56 23.67 -56.53
N ARG A 6 -11.91 22.59 -56.10
CA ARG A 6 -11.25 22.41 -54.80
C ARG A 6 -10.33 23.60 -54.53
N ARG A 7 -10.48 24.27 -53.38
CA ARG A 7 -9.49 25.22 -52.89
C ARG A 7 -8.30 24.45 -52.35
N CYS A 8 -7.19 24.50 -53.09
CA CYS A 8 -5.87 24.12 -52.59
C CYS A 8 -5.52 25.01 -51.39
N PHE A 9 -4.96 24.41 -50.34
CA PHE A 9 -4.31 25.13 -49.25
C PHE A 9 -3.24 26.04 -49.84
N ALA A 10 -3.40 27.35 -49.69
CA ALA A 10 -2.35 28.31 -50.00
C ALA A 10 -1.24 28.14 -48.94
N ALA A 11 0.00 27.93 -49.41
CA ALA A 11 1.16 27.94 -48.55
C ALA A 11 1.30 29.32 -47.89
N ILE A 12 1.27 29.34 -46.56
CA ILE A 12 1.45 30.54 -45.75
C ILE A 12 2.85 31.09 -46.03
N THR A 13 2.93 32.39 -46.32
CA THR A 13 4.22 33.02 -46.61
C THR A 13 5.06 33.13 -45.32
N PRO A 14 6.41 33.12 -45.41
CA PRO A 14 7.27 33.23 -44.23
C PRO A 14 7.00 34.46 -43.34
N ALA A 15 6.45 35.52 -43.93
CA ALA A 15 6.07 36.75 -43.22
C ALA A 15 4.83 36.57 -42.33
N GLU A 16 3.85 35.75 -42.73
CA GLU A 16 2.65 35.47 -41.94
C GLU A 16 2.94 34.49 -40.79
N ALA A 17 3.87 33.55 -40.98
CA ALA A 17 4.32 32.64 -39.92
C ALA A 17 5.02 33.40 -38.77
N SER A 18 5.77 34.46 -39.09
CA SER A 18 6.44 35.28 -38.08
C SER A 18 5.47 36.12 -37.24
N TYR A 19 4.29 36.47 -37.78
CA TYR A 19 3.27 37.24 -37.06
C TYR A 19 2.48 36.38 -36.06
N LEU A 20 2.31 35.08 -36.35
CA LEU A 20 1.64 34.13 -35.45
C LEU A 20 2.54 33.66 -34.29
N CYS A 21 3.86 33.56 -34.53
CA CYS A 21 4.84 33.21 -33.49
C CYS A 21 4.91 34.27 -32.36
N ASN A 22 4.76 35.56 -32.71
CA ASN A 22 4.75 36.67 -31.74
C ASN A 22 3.50 36.72 -30.83
N ARG A 23 2.52 35.83 -31.04
CA ARG A 23 1.34 35.66 -30.18
C ARG A 23 1.33 34.36 -29.37
N GLY A 24 2.43 33.60 -29.37
CA GLY A 24 2.58 32.42 -28.52
C GLY A 24 1.69 31.23 -28.91
N ILE A 25 1.21 31.19 -30.15
CA ILE A 25 0.44 30.05 -30.67
C ILE A 25 1.42 29.12 -31.38
N SER A 26 1.86 28.06 -30.70
CA SER A 26 2.56 26.95 -31.35
C SER A 26 1.56 26.21 -32.24
N VAL A 27 1.91 26.01 -33.51
CA VAL A 27 1.11 25.22 -34.45
C VAL A 27 1.82 23.88 -34.62
N ASP A 28 1.78 23.05 -33.58
CA ASP A 28 2.37 21.71 -33.61
C ASP A 28 1.55 20.82 -34.55
N HIS A 29 2.15 20.50 -35.70
CA HIS A 29 1.63 19.57 -36.71
C HIS A 29 1.81 18.11 -36.24
N ASP A 30 1.04 17.70 -35.24
CA ASP A 30 0.70 16.28 -35.04
C ASP A 30 -0.74 16.15 -34.51
N SER A 31 -1.68 16.07 -35.45
CA SER A 31 -3.13 16.15 -35.18
C SER A 31 -3.67 14.96 -34.40
N THR A 32 -2.93 13.85 -34.35
CA THR A 32 -3.38 12.61 -33.69
C THR A 32 -2.99 12.55 -32.21
N ALA A 33 -1.78 13.00 -31.86
CA ALA A 33 -1.31 13.12 -30.48
C ALA A 33 -2.16 14.14 -29.69
N ASN A 34 -2.43 15.29 -30.32
CA ASN A 34 -3.30 16.34 -29.78
C ASN A 34 -4.75 15.88 -29.57
N ALA A 35 -5.26 14.96 -30.40
CA ALA A 35 -6.61 14.42 -30.25
C ALA A 35 -6.74 13.47 -29.05
N ARG A 36 -5.71 12.62 -28.82
CA ARG A 36 -5.64 11.76 -27.62
C ARG A 36 -5.50 12.58 -26.34
N GLU A 37 -4.68 13.64 -26.36
CA GLU A 37 -4.56 14.55 -25.22
C GLU A 37 -5.88 15.24 -24.89
N ARG A 38 -6.60 15.78 -25.89
CA ARG A 38 -7.91 16.39 -25.68
C ARG A 38 -8.93 15.38 -25.19
N LYS A 39 -8.89 14.14 -25.69
CA LYS A 39 -9.79 13.07 -25.26
C LYS A 39 -9.49 12.60 -23.83
N ALA A 40 -8.22 12.42 -23.46
CA ALA A 40 -7.81 12.06 -22.11
C ALA A 40 -8.14 13.16 -21.09
N ARG A 41 -7.90 14.43 -21.45
CA ARG A 41 -8.23 15.58 -20.60
C ARG A 41 -9.74 15.79 -20.47
N ALA A 42 -10.51 15.53 -21.53
CA ALA A 42 -11.97 15.53 -21.51
C ALA A 42 -12.53 14.32 -20.75
N ALA A 43 -11.93 13.13 -20.86
CA ALA A 43 -12.32 11.92 -20.14
C ALA A 43 -12.06 12.06 -18.63
N ASN A 44 -10.91 12.60 -18.24
CA ASN A 44 -10.62 12.97 -16.85
C ASN A 44 -11.60 14.04 -16.33
N ALA A 45 -11.99 15.01 -17.16
CA ALA A 45 -13.01 16.00 -16.79
C ALA A 45 -14.45 15.44 -16.78
N ALA A 46 -14.71 14.32 -17.47
CA ALA A 46 -16.02 13.70 -17.63
C ALA A 46 -16.23 12.45 -16.76
N GLY A 47 -15.24 12.03 -15.95
CA GLY A 47 -15.32 10.81 -15.16
C GLY A 47 -15.29 9.53 -16.01
N GLU A 48 -14.76 9.59 -17.23
CA GLU A 48 -14.66 8.45 -18.14
C GLU A 48 -13.50 7.52 -17.71
N ALA A 49 -13.83 6.54 -16.87
CA ALA A 49 -13.32 5.17 -16.91
C ALA A 49 -11.81 5.00 -17.30
N THR A 50 -10.90 5.29 -16.37
CA THR A 50 -9.45 5.00 -16.53
C THR A 50 -9.22 3.52 -16.86
N MET A 51 -8.59 3.22 -17.99
CA MET A 51 -8.32 1.84 -18.39
C MET A 51 -7.12 1.26 -17.63
N VAL A 52 -7.38 0.26 -16.81
CA VAL A 52 -6.37 -0.37 -15.94
C VAL A 52 -6.31 -1.87 -16.23
N PHE A 53 -5.08 -2.38 -16.38
CA PHE A 53 -4.82 -3.80 -16.46
C PHE A 53 -4.51 -4.34 -15.07
N TYR A 54 -5.25 -5.35 -14.63
CA TYR A 54 -5.03 -6.07 -13.38
C TYR A 54 -4.42 -7.44 -13.65
N PHE A 55 -3.54 -7.88 -12.77
CA PHE A 55 -2.90 -9.19 -12.78
C PHE A 55 -2.96 -9.80 -11.37
N THR A 56 -2.90 -11.13 -11.30
CA THR A 56 -2.83 -11.86 -10.04
C THR A 56 -1.49 -12.58 -9.97
N CYS A 57 -0.75 -12.37 -8.88
CA CYS A 57 0.50 -13.11 -8.62
C CYS A 57 0.23 -14.61 -8.42
N GLU A 58 1.17 -15.47 -8.82
CA GLU A 58 1.09 -16.90 -8.54
C GLU A 58 1.32 -17.18 -7.04
N TYR A 59 2.19 -16.39 -6.41
CA TYR A 59 2.49 -16.49 -4.99
C TYR A 59 1.27 -16.13 -4.14
N LYS A 60 0.87 -17.06 -3.28
CA LYS A 60 -0.19 -16.87 -2.29
C LYS A 60 0.45 -16.72 -0.91
N ASP A 61 0.15 -15.61 -0.25
CA ASP A 61 0.56 -15.42 1.13
C ASP A 61 -0.14 -16.46 2.04
N PRO A 62 0.53 -17.03 3.06
CA PRO A 62 -0.08 -17.98 3.98
C PRO A 62 -1.31 -17.42 4.71
N GLY A 63 -1.43 -16.09 4.81
CA GLY A 63 -2.57 -15.36 5.37
C GLY A 63 -3.80 -15.23 4.45
N GLY A 64 -3.72 -15.70 3.20
CA GLY A 64 -4.88 -15.93 2.33
C GLY A 64 -5.35 -14.75 1.47
N GLU A 65 -4.85 -13.52 1.68
CA GLU A 65 -5.18 -12.39 0.81
C GLU A 65 -4.27 -12.32 -0.42
N PRO A 66 -4.83 -12.14 -1.64
CA PRO A 66 -4.03 -12.08 -2.86
C PRO A 66 -3.32 -10.73 -3.01
N TYR A 67 -2.12 -10.76 -3.58
CA TYR A 67 -1.48 -9.56 -4.12
C TYR A 67 -2.25 -9.08 -5.34
N ILE A 68 -2.56 -7.78 -5.38
CA ILE A 68 -3.21 -7.17 -6.53
C ILE A 68 -2.14 -6.39 -7.30
N VAL A 69 -1.98 -6.72 -8.57
CA VAL A 69 -1.03 -6.07 -9.45
C VAL A 69 -1.82 -5.30 -10.49
N TYR A 70 -1.43 -4.07 -10.76
CA TYR A 70 -2.11 -3.27 -11.77
C TYR A 70 -1.17 -2.29 -12.47
N MET A 71 -1.53 -1.90 -13.70
CA MET A 71 -0.82 -0.88 -14.47
C MET A 71 -1.79 -0.15 -15.41
N GLY A 72 -1.49 1.11 -15.72
CA GLY A 72 -2.28 1.89 -16.68
C GLY A 72 -2.08 1.42 -18.11
N ALA A 73 -3.08 1.64 -18.96
CA ALA A 73 -2.97 1.35 -20.39
C ALA A 73 -1.95 2.25 -21.09
N ASP A 74 -1.89 3.53 -20.72
CA ASP A 74 -0.90 4.46 -21.19
C ASP A 74 -0.43 5.46 -20.11
N LYS A 75 0.34 6.46 -20.52
CA LYS A 75 0.95 7.46 -19.63
C LYS A 75 -0.09 8.37 -18.94
N TYR A 76 -1.27 8.57 -19.50
CA TYR A 76 -2.33 9.40 -18.94
C TYR A 76 -3.06 8.67 -17.81
N GLU A 77 -3.37 7.39 -17.97
CA GLU A 77 -3.94 6.58 -16.89
C GLU A 77 -2.94 6.44 -15.74
N ASN A 78 -1.64 6.39 -16.04
CA ASN A 78 -0.61 6.37 -15.01
C ASN A 78 -0.65 7.61 -14.10
N GLU A 79 -1.02 8.79 -14.60
CA GLU A 79 -1.16 9.99 -13.76
C GLU A 79 -2.29 9.80 -12.73
N GLY A 80 -3.45 9.29 -13.17
CA GLY A 80 -4.57 8.99 -12.25
C GLY A 80 -4.22 7.90 -11.24
N LEU A 81 -3.47 6.87 -11.64
CA LEU A 81 -3.00 5.82 -10.73
C LEU A 81 -2.00 6.34 -9.69
N ILE A 82 -1.18 7.34 -10.03
CA ILE A 82 -0.29 8.01 -9.08
C ILE A 82 -1.10 8.90 -8.14
N GLU A 83 -2.07 9.65 -8.63
CA GLU A 83 -2.89 10.54 -7.79
C GLU A 83 -3.69 9.77 -6.74
N TRP A 84 -4.31 8.66 -7.13
CA TRP A 84 -5.24 7.89 -6.30
C TRP A 84 -4.66 6.59 -5.71
N GLY A 85 -3.35 6.39 -5.79
CA GLY A 85 -2.66 5.22 -5.22
C GLY A 85 -2.86 5.11 -3.70
N GLN A 86 -2.66 3.93 -3.12
CA GLN A 86 -2.83 3.63 -1.70
C GLN A 86 -1.48 3.61 -0.96
N THR A 87 -1.48 3.83 0.36
CA THR A 87 -0.25 3.82 1.16
C THR A 87 0.44 2.45 1.23
N ARG A 88 -0.29 1.40 0.86
CA ARG A 88 0.19 0.01 0.74
C ARG A 88 0.63 -0.37 -0.66
N ASP A 89 0.61 0.57 -1.60
CA ASP A 89 1.00 0.32 -2.98
C ASP A 89 2.51 0.56 -3.13
N VAL A 90 3.14 -0.30 -3.93
CA VAL A 90 4.56 -0.24 -4.28
C VAL A 90 4.66 -0.09 -5.79
N TRP A 91 5.39 0.93 -6.23
CA TRP A 91 5.58 1.27 -7.63
C TRP A 91 6.87 0.66 -8.16
N PHE A 92 6.84 0.14 -9.38
CA PHE A 92 7.97 -0.47 -10.08
C PHE A 92 8.14 0.16 -11.47
N HIS A 93 9.41 0.32 -11.88
CA HIS A 93 9.77 0.89 -13.17
C HIS A 93 11.18 0.45 -13.60
N VAL A 94 11.46 0.43 -14.91
CA VAL A 94 12.81 0.18 -15.40
C VAL A 94 13.69 1.41 -15.20
N ASP A 95 14.83 1.25 -14.56
CA ASP A 95 15.75 2.36 -14.33
C ASP A 95 16.29 2.91 -15.66
N GLY A 96 16.17 4.22 -15.85
CA GLY A 96 16.67 4.95 -17.02
C GLY A 96 16.01 4.63 -18.37
N LEU A 97 14.91 3.86 -18.43
CA LEU A 97 14.22 3.52 -19.68
C LEU A 97 12.72 3.77 -19.59
N SER A 98 12.10 4.17 -20.70
CA SER A 98 10.64 4.28 -20.79
C SER A 98 10.01 2.90 -20.60
N SER A 99 9.19 2.76 -19.56
CA SER A 99 8.48 1.52 -19.24
C SER A 99 7.12 1.77 -18.61
N ALA A 100 6.26 0.75 -18.60
CA ALA A 100 5.00 0.82 -17.88
C ALA A 100 5.23 1.04 -16.38
N HIS A 101 4.32 1.77 -15.74
CA HIS A 101 4.28 1.92 -14.29
C HIS A 101 3.46 0.77 -13.72
N VAL A 102 4.13 -0.19 -13.10
CA VAL A 102 3.46 -1.32 -12.44
C VAL A 102 3.33 -1.04 -10.97
N TYR A 103 2.16 -1.28 -10.43
CA TYR A 103 1.84 -1.13 -9.02
C TYR A 103 1.51 -2.49 -8.42
N LEU A 104 2.09 -2.75 -7.26
CA LEU A 104 1.78 -3.90 -6.41
C LEU A 104 1.08 -3.39 -5.16
N ARG A 105 -0.16 -3.80 -4.97
CA ARG A 105 -0.95 -3.53 -3.77
C ARG A 105 -0.83 -4.71 -2.82
N LEU A 106 -0.23 -4.44 -1.66
CA LEU A 106 -0.05 -5.47 -0.63
C LEU A 106 -1.39 -5.83 0.04
N PRO A 107 -1.52 -7.06 0.54
CA PRO A 107 -2.59 -7.45 1.46
C PRO A 107 -2.76 -6.46 2.62
N LEU A 108 -4.00 -6.28 3.06
CA LEU A 108 -4.33 -5.28 4.07
C LEU A 108 -3.65 -5.62 5.41
N ALA A 109 -3.65 -6.91 5.77
CA ALA A 109 -2.95 -7.42 6.95
C ALA A 109 -1.43 -7.17 6.89
N ALA A 110 -0.81 -7.45 5.73
CA ALA A 110 0.62 -7.24 5.53
C ALA A 110 1.02 -5.76 5.63
N ALA A 111 0.15 -4.83 5.20
CA ALA A 111 0.45 -3.40 5.22
C ALA A 111 0.25 -2.74 6.60
N GLN A 112 -0.55 -3.33 7.50
CA GLN A 112 -1.05 -2.63 8.70
C GLN A 112 -0.45 -3.09 10.03
N ASP A 113 0.27 -4.20 10.04
CA ASP A 113 0.96 -4.72 11.24
C ASP A 113 2.21 -3.90 11.64
N ALA A 114 2.69 -2.98 10.81
CA ALA A 114 3.77 -2.08 11.15
C ALA A 114 3.25 -0.68 11.47
N GLY A 115 3.82 0.00 12.47
CA GLY A 115 3.70 1.46 12.64
C GLY A 115 4.45 2.19 11.52
N VAL A 116 3.95 2.08 10.30
CA VAL A 116 4.70 2.06 9.03
C VAL A 116 5.71 3.20 8.86
N ARG A 117 7.00 2.86 8.92
CA ARG A 117 8.01 3.55 8.11
C ARG A 117 7.96 2.96 6.72
N CYS A 118 8.08 3.78 5.67
CA CYS A 118 8.01 3.34 4.28
C CYS A 118 8.97 2.19 3.92
N GLY A 119 10.13 2.10 4.59
CA GLY A 119 11.10 1.01 4.38
C GLY A 119 10.59 -0.38 4.80
N ASP A 120 9.82 -0.46 5.89
CA ASP A 120 9.33 -1.72 6.44
C ASP A 120 8.30 -2.40 5.51
N LEU A 121 7.69 -1.64 4.59
CA LEU A 121 6.74 -2.16 3.59
C LEU A 121 7.45 -3.01 2.54
N LEU A 122 8.63 -2.58 2.09
CA LEU A 122 9.36 -3.25 1.03
C LEU A 122 9.94 -4.61 1.47
N ASP A 123 10.27 -4.75 2.76
CA ASP A 123 10.77 -6.01 3.34
C ASP A 123 9.71 -7.09 3.50
N ARG A 124 8.43 -6.72 3.41
CA ARG A 124 7.31 -7.66 3.51
C ARG A 124 6.93 -8.31 2.19
N ILE A 125 7.52 -7.86 1.09
CA ILE A 125 7.23 -8.41 -0.23
C ILE A 125 8.12 -9.65 -0.44
N PRO A 126 7.53 -10.84 -0.61
CA PRO A 126 8.28 -12.06 -0.88
C PRO A 126 9.09 -11.92 -2.17
N ASP A 127 10.31 -12.46 -2.19
CA ASP A 127 11.17 -12.42 -3.37
C ASP A 127 10.53 -12.94 -4.66
N PRO A 128 9.70 -14.01 -4.65
CA PRO A 128 9.00 -14.46 -5.85
C PRO A 128 8.06 -13.40 -6.43
N VAL A 129 7.37 -12.64 -5.58
CA VAL A 129 6.47 -11.55 -6.01
C VAL A 129 7.28 -10.41 -6.63
N VAL A 130 8.42 -10.05 -6.02
CA VAL A 130 9.31 -9.03 -6.58
C VAL A 130 9.82 -9.44 -7.95
N GLU A 131 10.21 -10.72 -8.12
CA GLU A 131 10.66 -11.27 -9.40
C GLU A 131 9.56 -11.16 -10.47
N GLU A 132 8.33 -11.59 -10.16
CA GLU A 132 7.17 -11.44 -11.04
C GLU A 132 6.95 -10.00 -11.50
N MET A 133 7.04 -9.03 -10.56
CA MET A 133 6.83 -7.62 -10.87
C MET A 133 7.94 -7.06 -11.77
N CYS A 134 9.18 -7.41 -11.48
CA CYS A 134 10.29 -6.97 -12.31
C CYS A 134 10.23 -7.54 -13.73
N GLN A 135 9.82 -8.80 -13.90
CA GLN A 135 9.65 -9.40 -15.21
C GLN A 135 8.52 -8.73 -16.00
N LEU A 136 7.41 -8.41 -15.34
CA LEU A 136 6.28 -7.71 -15.96
C LEU A 136 6.67 -6.31 -16.45
N VAL A 137 7.37 -5.55 -15.62
CA VAL A 137 7.86 -4.19 -15.94
C VAL A 137 8.85 -4.22 -17.10
N LYS A 138 9.79 -5.17 -17.08
CA LYS A 138 10.75 -5.37 -18.17
C LYS A 138 10.05 -5.73 -19.48
N ALA A 139 9.04 -6.60 -19.44
CA ALA A 139 8.27 -7.00 -20.62
C ALA A 139 7.50 -5.81 -21.22
N ASN A 140 6.99 -4.92 -20.37
CA ASN A 140 6.25 -3.71 -20.75
C ASN A 140 7.16 -2.45 -20.85
N SER A 141 8.44 -2.64 -21.16
CA SER A 141 9.38 -1.55 -21.46
C SER A 141 9.68 -1.45 -22.95
N ILE A 142 9.70 -0.23 -23.49
CA ILE A 142 9.90 0.02 -24.93
C ILE A 142 11.26 -0.54 -25.39
N GLU A 143 12.33 -0.19 -24.66
CA GLU A 143 13.68 -0.69 -24.93
C GLU A 143 14.08 -1.86 -24.02
N GLY A 144 13.61 -1.84 -22.76
CA GLY A 144 14.00 -2.83 -21.76
C GLY A 144 13.58 -4.25 -22.13
N CYS A 145 12.49 -4.41 -22.88
CA CYS A 145 12.03 -5.73 -23.34
C CYS A 145 13.03 -6.38 -24.32
N LYS A 146 13.85 -5.61 -25.02
CA LYS A 146 14.84 -6.13 -26.00
C LYS A 146 16.17 -6.48 -25.33
N ARG A 147 16.56 -5.76 -24.28
CA ARG A 147 17.81 -5.97 -23.54
C ARG A 147 17.85 -7.34 -22.84
N ALA A 148 19.05 -7.92 -22.72
CA ALA A 148 19.25 -9.19 -22.00
C ALA A 148 18.91 -9.03 -20.52
N SER A 149 19.53 -8.04 -19.87
CA SER A 149 19.28 -7.66 -18.49
C SER A 149 18.86 -6.19 -18.38
N VAL A 150 18.05 -5.85 -17.40
CA VAL A 150 17.72 -4.44 -17.05
C VAL A 150 17.79 -4.26 -15.53
N MET A 151 18.00 -3.02 -15.09
CA MET A 151 17.83 -2.65 -13.69
C MET A 151 16.38 -2.22 -13.49
N VAL A 152 15.68 -2.82 -12.53
CA VAL A 152 14.34 -2.41 -12.13
C VAL A 152 14.45 -1.71 -10.79
N VAL A 153 13.83 -0.54 -10.69
CA VAL A 153 13.68 0.22 -9.46
C VAL A 153 12.28 0.04 -8.91
N TRP A 154 12.15 -0.10 -7.59
CA TRP A 154 10.86 -0.04 -6.92
C TRP A 154 10.92 0.70 -5.59
N THR A 155 9.80 1.31 -5.25
CA THR A 155 9.65 2.18 -4.08
C THR A 155 8.19 2.20 -3.62
N PRO A 156 7.88 2.46 -2.35
CA PRO A 156 6.52 2.70 -1.91
C PRO A 156 5.93 3.90 -2.67
N TRP A 157 4.63 3.82 -2.98
CA TRP A 157 3.88 4.89 -3.62
C TRP A 157 4.01 6.23 -2.87
N ALA A 158 3.99 6.18 -1.54
CA ALA A 158 4.14 7.36 -0.68
C ALA A 158 5.48 8.10 -0.82
N ASN A 159 6.49 7.50 -1.47
CA ASN A 159 7.79 8.12 -1.72
C ASN A 159 7.87 8.76 -3.12
N LEU A 160 6.88 8.56 -3.98
CA LEU A 160 6.83 9.18 -5.29
C LEU A 160 6.55 10.67 -5.12
N HIS A 161 7.28 11.47 -5.89
CA HIS A 161 7.09 12.91 -5.97
C HIS A 161 6.70 13.27 -7.39
N LYS A 162 5.56 13.93 -7.54
CA LYS A 162 5.09 14.43 -8.82
C LYS A 162 4.72 15.89 -8.67
N ASP A 163 5.43 16.76 -9.38
CA ASP A 163 5.07 18.16 -9.52
C ASP A 163 4.33 18.34 -10.85
N GLU A 164 3.01 18.49 -10.81
CA GLU A 164 2.16 18.65 -12.00
C GLU A 164 2.52 19.87 -12.86
N THR A 165 3.14 20.88 -12.26
CA THR A 165 3.50 22.14 -12.93
C THR A 165 4.84 22.08 -13.65
N CYS A 166 5.76 21.20 -13.24
CA CYS A 166 7.12 21.16 -13.78
C CYS A 166 7.47 19.82 -14.44
N MET A 167 6.76 18.74 -14.13
CA MET A 167 7.06 17.40 -14.64
C MET A 167 6.12 17.01 -15.77
N GLN A 168 6.69 16.53 -16.87
CA GLN A 168 5.92 15.99 -18.00
C GLN A 168 5.12 14.74 -17.61
N ALA A 169 4.06 14.44 -18.37
CA ALA A 169 3.30 13.21 -18.21
C ALA A 169 4.21 11.97 -18.34
N GLY A 170 4.15 11.07 -17.37
CA GLY A 170 5.02 9.90 -17.23
C GLY A 170 6.34 10.14 -16.47
N ALA A 171 6.77 11.38 -16.23
CA ALA A 171 7.95 11.66 -15.41
C ALA A 171 7.59 11.60 -13.92
N VAL A 172 8.40 10.90 -13.12
CA VAL A 172 8.19 10.74 -11.67
C VAL A 172 9.50 10.98 -10.92
N GLY A 173 9.44 11.77 -9.86
CA GLY A 173 10.54 12.02 -8.93
C GLY A 173 10.39 11.20 -7.65
N PHE A 174 11.34 11.35 -6.72
CA PHE A 174 11.31 10.67 -5.43
C PHE A 174 11.57 11.66 -4.31
N HIS A 175 10.85 11.53 -3.20
CA HIS A 175 11.09 12.31 -1.98
C HIS A 175 12.40 11.89 -1.30
N ASP A 176 12.56 10.60 -1.04
CA ASP A 176 13.78 10.01 -0.50
C ASP A 176 14.38 9.00 -1.48
N SER A 177 15.60 9.32 -1.90
CA SER A 177 16.41 8.48 -2.77
C SER A 177 16.83 7.15 -2.15
N LYS A 178 16.86 7.05 -0.81
CA LYS A 178 17.32 5.86 -0.06
C LYS A 178 16.25 4.79 0.06
N LEU A 179 14.97 5.15 -0.09
CA LEU A 179 13.85 4.21 -0.01
C LEU A 179 13.65 3.41 -1.32
N ARG A 180 14.47 3.67 -2.33
CA ARG A 180 14.45 2.95 -3.61
C ARG A 180 15.26 1.67 -3.49
N ARG A 181 14.72 0.58 -4.01
CA ARG A 181 15.45 -0.67 -4.22
C ARG A 181 15.72 -0.87 -5.69
N LEU A 182 16.87 -1.45 -6.02
CA LEU A 182 17.26 -1.78 -7.37
C LEU A 182 17.60 -3.28 -7.46
N ARG A 183 17.17 -3.93 -8.54
CA ARG A 183 17.51 -5.32 -8.84
C ARG A 183 17.81 -5.47 -10.32
N ARG A 184 18.88 -6.20 -10.61
CA ARG A 184 19.19 -6.63 -11.97
C ARG A 184 18.36 -7.85 -12.32
N ILE A 185 17.68 -7.79 -13.45
CA ILE A 185 16.73 -8.83 -13.87
C ILE A 185 17.01 -9.25 -15.31
N ASP A 186 17.25 -10.55 -15.47
CA ASP A 186 17.40 -11.23 -16.74
C ASP A 186 16.03 -11.60 -17.32
N LYS A 187 15.97 -11.76 -18.64
CA LYS A 187 14.71 -11.99 -19.35
C LYS A 187 14.17 -13.40 -19.09
N ASP A 188 13.06 -13.52 -18.38
CA ASP A 188 12.31 -14.77 -18.25
C ASP A 188 10.91 -14.64 -18.88
N LYS A 189 10.71 -15.30 -20.02
CA LYS A 189 9.43 -15.30 -20.74
C LYS A 189 8.38 -16.20 -20.09
N SER A 190 8.78 -17.15 -19.25
CA SER A 190 7.87 -18.13 -18.64
C SER A 190 6.96 -17.44 -17.62
N ILE A 191 7.55 -16.61 -16.75
CA ILE A 191 6.85 -15.82 -15.73
C ILE A 191 5.87 -14.84 -16.38
N VAL A 192 6.34 -14.07 -17.37
CA VAL A 192 5.50 -13.11 -18.10
C VAL A 192 4.28 -13.78 -18.73
N LYS A 193 4.47 -14.92 -19.41
CA LYS A 193 3.36 -15.67 -20.02
C LYS A 193 2.33 -16.17 -19.01
N LYS A 194 2.75 -16.49 -17.78
CA LYS A 194 1.82 -16.88 -16.72
C LYS A 194 1.00 -15.68 -16.24
N LEU A 195 1.67 -14.55 -15.98
CA LEU A 195 1.00 -13.31 -15.56
C LEU A 195 0.01 -12.82 -16.61
N GLU A 196 0.39 -12.83 -17.89
CA GLU A 196 -0.50 -12.42 -18.99
C GLU A 196 -1.79 -13.26 -19.09
N LYS A 197 -1.77 -14.53 -18.66
CA LYS A 197 -3.01 -15.34 -18.60
C LYS A 197 -3.98 -14.86 -17.52
N THR A 198 -3.49 -14.17 -16.51
CA THR A 198 -4.29 -13.61 -15.42
C THR A 198 -4.73 -12.17 -15.69
N ARG A 199 -4.27 -11.58 -16.80
CA ARG A 199 -4.57 -10.20 -17.18
C ARG A 199 -6.08 -9.99 -17.31
N ARG A 200 -6.57 -8.95 -16.64
CA ARG A 200 -7.96 -8.48 -16.72
C ARG A 200 -7.97 -6.99 -17.00
N GLU A 201 -8.85 -6.57 -17.89
CA GLU A 201 -9.04 -5.16 -18.20
C GLU A 201 -10.23 -4.66 -17.41
N ALA A 202 -10.09 -3.51 -16.75
CA ALA A 202 -11.16 -2.89 -16.00
C ALA A 202 -11.08 -1.37 -16.08
N HIS A 203 -12.21 -0.74 -15.74
CA HIS A 203 -12.36 0.71 -15.71
C HIS A 203 -12.79 1.16 -14.31
N PRO A 204 -11.90 1.06 -13.32
CA PRO A 204 -12.21 1.42 -11.94
C PRO A 204 -12.44 2.94 -11.80
N ASP A 205 -13.31 3.31 -10.86
CA ASP A 205 -13.32 4.65 -10.30
C ASP A 205 -12.24 4.73 -9.21
N LEU A 206 -11.06 5.22 -9.58
CA LEU A 206 -9.89 5.28 -8.72
C LEU A 206 -10.12 6.14 -7.47
N GLN A 207 -10.88 7.22 -7.61
CA GLN A 207 -11.20 8.12 -6.51
C GLN A 207 -12.12 7.42 -5.49
N GLN A 208 -13.15 6.71 -5.98
CA GLN A 208 -14.04 5.95 -5.12
C GLN A 208 -13.31 4.81 -4.40
N GLU A 209 -12.43 4.08 -5.09
CA GLU A 209 -11.61 3.03 -4.48
C GLU A 209 -10.71 3.58 -3.36
N ARG A 210 -10.08 4.74 -3.59
CA ARG A 210 -9.24 5.40 -2.58
C ARG A 210 -10.05 5.81 -1.36
N LEU A 211 -11.22 6.43 -1.56
CA LEU A 211 -12.10 6.81 -0.45
C LEU A 211 -12.59 5.61 0.35
N GLN A 212 -12.91 4.50 -0.31
CA GLN A 212 -13.31 3.27 0.36
C GLN A 212 -12.16 2.69 1.20
N TYR A 213 -10.95 2.64 0.63
CA TYR A 213 -9.75 2.22 1.34
C TYR A 213 -9.49 3.07 2.59
N GLU A 214 -9.59 4.39 2.49
CA GLU A 214 -9.38 5.29 3.62
C GLU A 214 -10.40 5.07 4.73
N ARG A 215 -11.68 4.89 4.37
CA ARG A 215 -12.75 4.56 5.32
C ARG A 215 -12.47 3.25 6.05
N ASP A 216 -12.08 2.22 5.32
CA ASP A 216 -11.79 0.90 5.89
C ASP A 216 -10.53 0.93 6.75
N ALA A 217 -9.49 1.65 6.34
CA ALA A 217 -8.27 1.86 7.13
C ALA A 217 -8.54 2.65 8.43
N ILE A 218 -9.43 3.64 8.40
CA ILE A 218 -9.86 4.36 9.62
C ILE A 218 -10.67 3.43 10.53
N ARG A 219 -11.62 2.68 9.99
CA ARG A 219 -12.44 1.72 10.76
C ARG A 219 -11.55 0.68 11.44
N TRP A 220 -10.60 0.12 10.70
CA TRP A 220 -9.65 -0.85 11.22
C TRP A 220 -8.80 -0.28 12.35
N ARG A 221 -8.22 0.93 12.17
CA ARG A 221 -7.44 1.60 13.23
C ARG A 221 -8.25 1.81 14.50
N LYS A 222 -9.50 2.29 14.37
CA LYS A 222 -10.42 2.47 15.52
C LYS A 222 -10.71 1.15 16.22
N ASN A 223 -10.99 0.09 15.47
CA ASN A 223 -11.26 -1.24 16.04
C ASN A 223 -10.03 -1.81 16.76
N ARG A 224 -8.83 -1.65 16.19
CA ARG A 224 -7.57 -2.08 16.82
C ARG A 224 -7.28 -1.30 18.09
N ASP A 225 -7.42 0.03 18.06
CA ASP A 225 -7.18 0.87 19.23
C ASP A 225 -8.19 0.56 20.33
N LYS A 226 -9.45 0.30 19.98
CA LYS A 226 -10.48 -0.17 20.91
C LYS A 226 -10.09 -1.54 21.50
N ALA A 227 -9.70 -2.51 20.68
CA ALA A 227 -9.30 -3.84 21.14
C ALA A 227 -8.07 -3.78 22.07
N ASN A 228 -7.08 -2.94 21.76
CA ASN A 228 -5.91 -2.74 22.60
C ASN A 228 -6.27 -2.08 23.93
N ARG A 229 -7.17 -1.08 23.93
CA ARG A 229 -7.67 -0.47 25.16
C ARG A 229 -8.47 -1.47 26.00
N ASP A 230 -9.37 -2.23 25.37
CA ASP A 230 -10.19 -3.24 26.03
C ASP A 230 -9.29 -4.33 26.64
N SER A 231 -8.26 -4.79 25.92
CA SER A 231 -7.28 -5.77 26.40
C SER A 231 -6.44 -5.23 27.57
N LYS A 232 -5.96 -3.98 27.48
CA LYS A 232 -5.22 -3.33 28.57
C LYS A 232 -6.09 -3.16 29.81
N ASN A 233 -7.31 -2.65 29.66
CA ASN A 233 -8.26 -2.48 30.75
C ASN A 233 -8.65 -3.82 31.39
N ALA A 234 -8.81 -4.88 30.59
CA ALA A 234 -9.08 -6.22 31.09
C ALA A 234 -7.89 -6.77 31.90
N ARG A 235 -6.66 -6.55 31.43
CA ARG A 235 -5.44 -6.93 32.15
C ARG A 235 -5.30 -6.19 33.49
N GLU A 236 -5.48 -4.86 33.47
CA GLU A 236 -5.41 -4.03 34.69
C GLU A 236 -6.52 -4.40 35.69
N LYS A 237 -7.74 -4.69 35.21
CA LYS A 237 -8.82 -5.17 36.07
C LYS A 237 -8.52 -6.55 36.67
N ALA A 238 -8.01 -7.49 35.88
CA ALA A 238 -7.64 -8.82 36.36
C ALA A 238 -6.52 -8.75 37.42
N GLU A 239 -5.54 -7.88 37.21
CA GLU A 239 -4.45 -7.64 38.17
C GLU A 239 -4.98 -7.01 39.48
N ARG A 240 -5.88 -6.03 39.38
CA ARG A 240 -6.53 -5.43 40.55
C ARG A 240 -7.41 -6.41 41.32
N ASP A 241 -8.16 -7.25 40.61
CA ASP A 241 -9.01 -8.27 41.22
C ASP A 241 -8.16 -9.37 41.89
N ALA A 242 -7.03 -9.75 41.29
CA ALA A 242 -6.07 -10.68 41.89
C ALA A 242 -5.42 -10.10 43.15
N ALA A 243 -4.95 -8.85 43.11
CA ALA A 243 -4.38 -8.16 44.28
C ALA A 243 -5.41 -8.01 45.42
N ARG A 244 -6.68 -7.74 45.08
CA ARG A 244 -7.76 -7.66 46.08
C ARG A 244 -7.99 -9.01 46.77
N ARG A 245 -7.98 -10.11 46.00
CA ARG A 245 -8.12 -11.48 46.55
C ARG A 245 -6.94 -11.86 47.44
N GLU A 246 -5.72 -11.53 47.04
CA GLU A 246 -4.52 -11.78 47.85
C GLU A 246 -4.57 -11.02 49.20
N ILE A 247 -5.01 -9.76 49.18
CA ILE A 247 -5.20 -8.97 50.40
C ILE A 247 -6.30 -9.60 51.28
N GLU A 248 -7.45 -9.98 50.72
CA GLU A 248 -8.54 -10.63 51.46
C GLU A 248 -8.10 -11.96 52.07
N GLU A 249 -7.36 -12.79 51.34
CA GLU A 249 -6.79 -14.04 51.85
C GLU A 249 -5.80 -13.79 52.99
N ARG A 250 -4.93 -12.78 52.86
CA ARG A 250 -3.99 -12.39 53.92
C ARG A 250 -4.71 -11.90 55.18
N HIS A 251 -5.78 -11.11 55.02
CA HIS A 251 -6.61 -10.67 56.15
C HIS A 251 -7.32 -11.85 56.81
N ALA A 252 -7.93 -12.74 56.04
CA ALA A 252 -8.59 -13.94 56.56
C ALA A 252 -7.60 -14.87 57.30
N ALA A 253 -6.40 -15.07 56.77
CA ALA A 253 -5.35 -15.87 57.42
C ALA A 253 -4.88 -15.23 58.73
N ARG A 254 -4.71 -13.90 58.76
CA ARG A 254 -4.37 -13.16 59.99
C ARG A 254 -5.47 -13.31 61.04
N ASP A 255 -6.72 -13.14 60.64
CA ASP A 255 -7.85 -13.18 61.56
C ASP A 255 -8.06 -14.61 62.12
N ALA A 256 -7.85 -15.64 61.30
CA ALA A 256 -7.82 -17.04 61.74
C ALA A 256 -6.68 -17.32 62.74
N PHE A 257 -5.49 -16.78 62.49
CA PHE A 257 -4.35 -16.89 63.43
C PHE A 257 -4.66 -16.23 64.78
N LEU A 258 -5.23 -15.02 64.78
CA LEU A 258 -5.61 -14.32 66.00
C LEU A 258 -6.75 -15.02 66.76
N ALA A 259 -7.69 -15.65 66.05
CA ALA A 259 -8.74 -16.46 66.67
C ALA A 259 -8.17 -17.71 67.36
N GLY A 260 -7.18 -18.38 66.73
CA GLY A 260 -6.48 -19.51 67.33
C GLY A 260 -5.62 -19.13 68.55
N ALA A 261 -4.98 -17.96 68.53
CA ALA A 261 -4.19 -17.46 69.66
C ALA A 261 -5.05 -17.05 70.87
N ASN A 262 -6.31 -16.68 70.65
CA ASN A 262 -7.28 -16.38 71.70
C ASN A 262 -8.15 -17.59 72.09
N ALA A 263 -7.85 -18.79 71.57
CA ALA A 263 -8.55 -19.99 71.99
C ALA A 263 -8.26 -20.27 73.47
N PRO A 264 -9.27 -20.55 74.30
CA PRO A 264 -9.05 -20.90 75.69
C PRO A 264 -8.11 -22.12 75.77
N PRO A 265 -7.18 -22.17 76.74
CA PRO A 265 -6.31 -23.32 76.89
C PRO A 265 -7.16 -24.59 76.94
N PRO A 266 -6.70 -25.70 76.31
CA PRO A 266 -7.43 -26.94 76.38
C PRO A 266 -7.74 -27.27 77.84
N PRO A 267 -8.94 -27.80 78.15
CA PRO A 267 -9.27 -28.17 79.51
C PRO A 267 -8.15 -29.06 80.06
N PRO A 268 -7.72 -28.84 81.32
CA PRO A 268 -6.64 -29.63 81.90
C PRO A 268 -6.98 -31.11 81.77
N ASP A 269 -6.01 -31.90 81.32
CA ASP A 269 -6.16 -33.34 81.15
C ASP A 269 -6.63 -33.94 82.49
N PRO A 270 -7.79 -34.62 82.54
CA PRO A 270 -8.27 -35.23 83.77
C PRO A 270 -7.35 -36.34 84.31
N PHE A 271 -6.28 -36.71 83.59
CA PHE A 271 -5.27 -37.67 84.03
C PHE A 271 -3.97 -37.05 84.57
N LEU A 272 -3.87 -35.71 84.67
CA LEU A 272 -2.67 -35.01 85.14
C LEU A 272 -2.88 -34.29 86.49
N VAL A 273 -3.40 -34.99 87.49
CA VAL A 273 -3.58 -34.45 88.87
C VAL A 273 -2.89 -35.27 89.97
N ASP A 274 -1.99 -36.20 89.66
CA ASP A 274 -1.39 -37.10 90.67
C ASP A 274 0.15 -37.14 90.70
N ALA A 275 0.85 -36.02 90.44
CA ALA A 275 2.33 -36.03 90.45
C ALA A 275 3.00 -34.84 91.13
N LEU A 276 2.36 -34.19 92.11
CA LEU A 276 3.00 -33.11 92.88
C LEU A 276 2.64 -33.10 94.39
N GLU A 277 2.60 -34.27 95.00
CA GLU A 277 2.62 -34.45 96.47
C GLU A 277 3.71 -35.45 96.91
N ASP A 278 4.94 -35.27 96.42
CA ASP A 278 6.13 -35.89 97.03
C ASP A 278 7.35 -34.96 96.84
N ALA A 279 7.46 -33.95 97.72
CA ALA A 279 8.68 -33.22 98.06
C ALA A 279 8.53 -32.53 99.43
#